data_AF-A0A2N9HNE7-F1
#
_entry.id   AF-A0A2N9HNE7-F1
#
_cell.length_a   1.000
_cell.length_b   1.000
_cell.length_c   1.000
_cell.angle_alpha   90.00
_cell.angle_beta   90.00
_cell.angle_gamma   90.00
#
_symmetry.space_group_name_H-M   'P 1'
#
loop_
_entity.id
_entity.type
_entity.pdbx_description
1 polymer ?
#
loop_
_entity_poly.entity_id
_entity_poly.type
_entity_poly.pdbx_seq_one_letter_code
_entity_poly.pdbx_strand_id
1 'polypeptide(L)'
;MSVFWISTIAGELLNCLEALAALLELPQALLGLTVLAWGNSVGDLVADVAVAKAGQPGMAMAGCFAGPMFNMLVGLGTALVIQTSNVYPNAYELHFHVGIVTAFVFLLLSLMGSLLVITWCRFRVPRFWGFCLVGLYILFTAVSLIIAKFSG
;
A
#
# COMPACT_ATOMS: atom_id res chain seq x y z
N MET A 1 -22.74 4.37 -14.81
CA MET A 1 -23.26 5.11 -13.63
C MET A 1 -22.42 4.88 -12.38
N SER A 2 -22.11 3.64 -11.99
CA SER A 2 -21.26 3.38 -10.80
C SER A 2 -19.85 3.97 -10.91
N VAL A 3 -19.21 3.88 -12.09
CA VAL A 3 -17.88 4.46 -12.33
C VAL A 3 -17.87 5.98 -12.12
N PHE A 4 -18.92 6.67 -12.58
CA PHE A 4 -19.06 8.11 -12.38
C PHE A 4 -19.17 8.46 -10.89
N TRP A 5 -20.01 7.75 -10.14
CA TRP A 5 -20.12 7.96 -8.69
C TRP A 5 -18.81 7.69 -7.94
N ILE A 6 -18.12 6.59 -8.27
CA ILE A 6 -16.82 6.26 -7.67
C ILE A 6 -15.81 7.36 -7.96
N SER A 7 -15.74 7.84 -9.20
CA SER A 7 -14.87 8.94 -9.61
C SER A 7 -15.14 10.22 -8.83
N THR A 8 -16.41 10.63 -8.72
CA THR A 8 -16.78 11.87 -8.03
C THR A 8 -16.47 11.76 -6.54
N ILE A 9 -16.83 10.65 -5.90
CA ILE A 9 -16.57 10.43 -4.47
C ILE A 9 -15.06 10.37 -4.20
N ALA A 10 -14.29 9.71 -5.05
CA ALA A 10 -12.83 9.66 -4.92
C ALA A 10 -12.20 11.06 -5.02
N GLY A 11 -12.69 11.91 -5.93
CA GLY A 11 -12.25 13.30 -6.05
C GLY A 11 -12.51 14.11 -4.78
N GLU A 12 -13.75 14.07 -4.26
CA GLU A 12 -14.09 14.78 -3.01
C GLU A 12 -13.30 14.26 -1.80
N LEU A 13 -13.04 12.95 -1.75
CA LEU A 13 -12.22 12.34 -0.71
C LEU A 13 -10.78 12.88 -0.72
N LEU A 14 -10.18 12.98 -1.91
CA LEU A 14 -8.83 13.53 -2.08
C LEU A 14 -8.77 15.01 -1.68
N ASN A 15 -9.76 15.81 -2.10
CA ASN A 15 -9.87 17.22 -1.72
C ASN A 15 -9.98 17.39 -0.19
N CYS A 16 -10.79 16.56 0.48
CA CYS A 16 -10.89 16.56 1.94
C CYS A 16 -9.56 16.22 2.61
N LEU A 17 -8.83 15.24 2.07
CA LEU A 17 -7.51 14.87 2.60
C LEU A 17 -6.48 15.98 2.43
N GLU A 18 -6.47 16.66 1.29
CA GLU A 18 -5.60 17.80 1.03
C GLU A 18 -5.89 18.95 2.01
N ALA A 19 -7.16 19.25 2.27
CA ALA A 19 -7.55 20.23 3.29
C ALA A 19 -7.09 19.83 4.70
N LEU A 20 -7.19 18.55 5.06
CA LEU A 20 -6.69 18.03 6.35
C LEU A 20 -5.16 18.09 6.45
N ALA A 21 -4.44 17.80 5.37
CA ALA A 21 -2.98 17.95 5.32
C ALA A 21 -2.58 19.40 5.58
N ALA A 22 -3.26 20.36 4.94
CA ALA A 22 -3.00 21.78 5.12
C ALA A 22 -3.31 22.26 6.56
N LEU A 23 -4.42 21.79 7.16
CA LEU A 23 -4.80 22.15 8.53
C LEU A 23 -3.85 21.59 9.59
N LEU A 24 -3.33 20.38 9.37
CA LEU A 24 -2.44 19.70 10.31
C LEU A 24 -0.95 20.03 10.08
N GLU A 25 -0.64 20.87 9.09
CA GLU A 25 0.73 21.15 8.62
C GLU A 25 1.52 19.85 8.34
N LEU A 26 0.82 18.85 7.78
CA LEU A 26 1.40 17.55 7.47
C LEU A 26 1.61 17.41 5.95
N PRO A 27 2.69 16.74 5.52
CA PRO A 27 2.88 16.44 4.11
C PRO A 27 1.73 15.58 3.55
N GLN A 28 1.18 15.94 2.39
CA GLN A 28 0.12 15.16 1.73
C GLN A 28 0.52 13.69 1.49
N ALA A 29 1.80 13.45 1.17
CA ALA A 29 2.37 12.12 1.01
C ALA A 29 2.17 11.24 2.26
N LEU A 30 2.19 11.85 3.46
CA LEU A 30 1.99 11.13 4.71
C LEU A 30 0.56 10.62 4.86
N LEU A 31 -0.44 11.45 4.54
CA LEU A 31 -1.85 11.04 4.58
C LEU A 31 -2.16 9.98 3.51
N GLY A 32 -1.50 10.06 2.36
CA GLY A 32 -1.56 9.01 1.33
C GLY A 32 -1.00 7.67 1.83
N LEU A 33 0.18 7.69 2.45
CA LEU A 33 0.83 6.49 2.98
C LEU A 33 0.11 5.87 4.19
N THR A 34 -0.72 6.64 4.90
CA THR A 34 -1.39 6.20 6.13
C THR A 34 -2.89 6.02 5.93
N VAL A 35 -3.64 7.11 5.86
CA VAL A 35 -5.10 7.11 5.83
C VAL A 35 -5.63 6.47 4.55
N LEU A 36 -5.12 6.86 3.37
CA LEU A 36 -5.58 6.26 2.11
C LEU A 36 -5.18 4.80 2.00
N ALA A 37 -3.93 4.47 2.37
CA ALA A 37 -3.44 3.09 2.36
C ALA A 37 -4.28 2.18 3.27
N TRP A 38 -4.58 2.62 4.50
CA TRP A 38 -5.46 1.88 5.41
C TRP A 38 -6.90 1.79 4.89
N GLY A 39 -7.44 2.89 4.36
CA GLY A 39 -8.79 2.91 3.80
C GLY A 39 -8.97 1.91 2.66
N ASN A 40 -7.94 1.74 1.83
CA ASN A 40 -7.96 0.76 0.74
C ASN A 40 -7.86 -0.69 1.24
N SER A 41 -7.07 -0.96 2.27
CA SER A 41 -6.76 -2.33 2.71
C SER A 41 -7.56 -2.83 3.93
N VAL A 42 -8.35 -1.98 4.59
CA VAL A 42 -9.15 -2.39 5.76
C VAL A 42 -10.25 -3.41 5.38
N GLY A 43 -10.87 -3.24 4.22
CA GLY A 43 -11.88 -4.19 3.71
C GLY A 43 -11.28 -5.56 3.43
N ASP A 44 -10.12 -5.58 2.77
CA ASP A 44 -9.35 -6.79 2.49
C ASP A 44 -8.94 -7.49 3.79
N LEU A 45 -8.45 -6.74 4.78
CA LEU A 45 -8.10 -7.29 6.09
C LEU A 45 -9.29 -7.98 6.77
N VAL A 46 -10.46 -7.36 6.75
CA VAL A 46 -11.68 -7.95 7.35
C VAL A 46 -12.09 -9.21 6.60
N ALA A 47 -12.03 -9.19 5.26
CA ALA A 47 -12.37 -10.33 4.41
C ALA A 47 -11.40 -11.51 4.64
N ASP A 48 -10.09 -11.25 4.62
CA ASP A 48 -9.05 -12.27 4.83
C ASP A 48 -9.15 -12.91 6.23
N VAL A 49 -9.42 -12.10 7.26
CA VAL A 49 -9.64 -12.60 8.63
C VAL A 49 -10.90 -13.46 8.70
N ALA A 50 -11.99 -13.06 8.04
CA ALA A 50 -13.21 -13.85 7.99
C ALA A 50 -12.99 -15.21 7.30
N VAL A 51 -12.33 -15.22 6.15
CA VAL A 51 -12.02 -16.45 5.39
C VAL A 51 -11.05 -17.36 6.16
N ALA A 52 -10.05 -16.78 6.84
CA ALA A 52 -9.15 -17.54 7.70
C ALA A 52 -9.90 -18.20 8.88
N LYS A 53 -10.83 -17.48 9.52
CA LYS A 53 -11.69 -18.01 10.59
C LYS A 53 -12.67 -19.06 10.11
N ALA A 54 -13.10 -18.99 8.85
CA ALA A 54 -13.94 -20.00 8.21
C ALA A 54 -13.19 -21.31 7.88
N GLY A 55 -11.90 -21.43 8.25
CA GLY A 55 -11.11 -22.64 8.05
C GLY A 55 -10.38 -22.69 6.71
N GLN A 56 -10.32 -21.57 5.97
CA GLN A 56 -9.66 -21.48 4.66
C GLN A 56 -8.44 -20.53 4.69
N PRO A 57 -7.41 -20.78 5.53
CA PRO A 57 -6.26 -19.88 5.67
C PRO A 57 -5.42 -19.76 4.39
N GLY A 58 -5.41 -20.78 3.53
CA GLY A 58 -4.71 -20.72 2.24
C GLY A 58 -5.33 -19.70 1.28
N MET A 59 -6.66 -19.57 1.29
CA MET A 59 -7.38 -18.58 0.48
C MET A 59 -7.15 -17.16 1.02
N ALA A 60 -7.18 -16.97 2.34
CA ALA A 60 -6.86 -15.70 2.98
C ALA A 60 -5.42 -15.24 2.67
N MET A 61 -4.45 -16.16 2.66
CA MET A 61 -3.08 -15.85 2.26
C MET A 61 -2.98 -15.43 0.79
N ALA A 62 -3.72 -16.11 -0.10
CA ALA A 62 -3.75 -15.73 -1.51
C ALA A 62 -4.38 -14.34 -1.72
N GLY A 63 -5.48 -14.04 -1.02
CA GLY A 63 -6.14 -12.73 -1.06
C GLY A 63 -5.22 -11.58 -0.62
N CYS A 64 -4.56 -11.75 0.52
CA CYS A 64 -3.66 -10.76 1.10
C CYS A 64 -2.52 -10.31 0.16
N PHE A 65 -1.99 -11.22 -0.68
CA PHE A 65 -0.96 -10.88 -1.66
C PHE A 65 -1.53 -10.46 -3.02
N ALA A 66 -2.59 -11.12 -3.50
CA ALA A 66 -3.13 -10.89 -4.83
C ALA A 66 -3.77 -9.51 -4.97
N GLY A 67 -4.47 -9.02 -3.94
CA GLY A 67 -5.12 -7.70 -3.97
C GLY A 67 -4.12 -6.55 -4.20
N PRO A 68 -3.11 -6.37 -3.32
CA PRO A 68 -2.07 -5.36 -3.52
C PRO A 68 -1.29 -5.53 -4.82
N MET A 69 -1.01 -6.78 -5.23
CA MET A 69 -0.33 -7.06 -6.50
C MET A 69 -1.15 -6.58 -7.70
N PHE A 70 -2.47 -6.83 -7.71
CA PHE A 70 -3.36 -6.36 -8.76
C PHE A 70 -3.44 -4.83 -8.79
N ASN A 71 -3.54 -4.18 -7.62
CA ASN A 71 -3.56 -2.71 -7.51
C ASN A 71 -2.29 -2.07 -8.09
N MET A 72 -1.12 -2.68 -7.87
CA MET A 72 0.14 -2.19 -8.46
C MET A 72 0.20 -2.42 -9.97
N LEU A 73 -0.11 -3.62 -10.44
CA LEU A 73 0.02 -3.96 -11.86
C LEU A 73 -0.99 -3.21 -12.71
N VAL A 74 -2.27 -3.23 -12.32
CA VAL A 74 -3.34 -2.62 -13.09
C VAL A 74 -3.52 -1.15 -12.72
N GLY A 75 -3.63 -0.82 -11.43
CA GLY A 75 -3.85 0.56 -10.99
C GLY A 75 -2.67 1.47 -11.34
N LEU A 76 -1.50 1.19 -10.76
CA LEU A 76 -0.31 2.02 -10.99
C LEU A 76 0.21 1.89 -12.44
N GLY A 77 0.18 0.68 -13.02
CA GLY A 77 0.59 0.48 -14.41
C GLY A 77 -0.25 1.27 -15.42
N THR A 78 -1.59 1.24 -15.31
CA THR A 78 -2.46 2.03 -16.21
C THR A 78 -2.32 3.53 -15.98
N ALA A 79 -2.17 3.97 -14.72
CA ALA A 79 -1.93 5.38 -14.40
C ALA A 79 -0.64 5.91 -15.07
N LEU A 80 0.44 5.15 -15.03
CA LEU A 80 1.71 5.52 -15.69
C LEU A 80 1.59 5.55 -17.22
N VAL A 81 0.87 4.59 -17.82
CA VAL A 81 0.65 4.58 -19.28
C VAL A 81 -0.12 5.82 -19.72
N ILE A 82 -1.20 6.16 -19.01
CA ILE A 82 -2.00 7.35 -19.31
C ILE A 82 -1.15 8.61 -19.16
N GLN A 83 -0.39 8.73 -18.07
CA GLN A 83 0.44 9.90 -17.82
C GLN A 83 1.56 10.06 -18.86
N THR A 84 2.19 8.97 -19.26
CA THR A 84 3.23 8.99 -20.31
C THR A 84 2.63 9.39 -21.66
N SER A 85 1.41 8.93 -21.98
CA SER A 85 0.71 9.33 -23.20
C SER A 85 0.36 10.82 -23.22
N ASN A 86 0.06 11.43 -22.08
CA ASN A 86 -0.29 12.85 -21.99
C ASN A 86 0.93 13.78 -22.13
N VAL A 87 2.12 13.31 -21.75
CA VAL A 87 3.37 14.10 -21.76
C VAL A 87 4.15 13.93 -23.08
N TYR A 88 3.73 13.01 -23.95
CA TYR A 88 4.33 12.78 -25.26
C TYR A 88 4.38 14.08 -26.10
N PRO A 89 5.52 14.43 -26.73
CA PRO A 89 6.72 13.60 -26.97
C PRO A 89 7.81 13.69 -25.89
N ASN A 90 7.60 14.41 -24.80
CA ASN A 90 8.60 14.53 -23.74
C ASN A 90 8.66 13.24 -22.91
N ALA A 91 9.84 12.89 -22.40
CA ALA A 91 9.99 11.77 -21.48
C ALA A 91 9.42 12.16 -20.11
N TYR A 92 8.62 11.28 -19.51
CA TYR A 92 8.16 11.44 -18.14
C TYR A 92 9.33 11.13 -17.19
N GLU A 93 9.85 12.14 -16.49
CA GLU A 93 10.94 11.96 -15.52
C GLU A 93 10.42 11.36 -14.21
N LEU A 94 10.89 10.16 -13.85
CA LEU A 94 10.61 9.58 -12.55
C LEU A 94 11.54 10.18 -11.49
N HIS A 95 10.97 10.97 -10.59
CA HIS A 95 11.70 11.50 -9.45
C HIS A 95 11.73 10.44 -8.33
N PHE A 96 12.87 9.76 -8.20
CA PHE A 96 13.09 8.78 -7.13
C PHE A 96 13.33 9.49 -5.80
N HIS A 97 12.25 9.82 -5.11
CA HIS A 97 12.33 10.31 -3.74
C HIS A 97 12.77 9.20 -2.77
N VAL A 98 13.48 9.60 -1.71
CA VAL A 98 13.96 8.68 -0.66
C VAL A 98 12.83 7.82 -0.10
N GLY A 99 11.62 8.38 0.04
CA GLY A 99 10.43 7.66 0.51
C GLY A 99 10.02 6.46 -0.37
N ILE A 100 10.17 6.57 -1.70
CA ILE A 100 9.85 5.50 -2.64
C ILE A 100 10.87 4.36 -2.49
N VAL A 101 12.15 4.71 -2.39
CA VAL A 101 13.23 3.73 -2.20
C VAL A 101 13.04 2.99 -0.87
N THR A 102 12.71 3.70 0.21
CA THR A 102 12.42 3.05 1.50
C THR A 102 11.21 2.13 1.42
N ALA A 103 10.11 2.55 0.81
CA ALA A 103 8.92 1.70 0.63
C ALA A 103 9.26 0.43 -0.16
N PHE A 104 10.06 0.56 -1.23
CA PHE A 104 10.49 -0.58 -2.04
C PHE A 104 11.36 -1.56 -1.24
N VAL A 105 12.33 -1.08 -0.46
CA VAL A 105 13.20 -1.92 0.38
C VAL A 105 12.40 -2.69 1.43
N PHE A 106 11.49 -2.01 2.15
CA PHE A 106 10.65 -2.66 3.16
C PHE A 106 9.67 -3.68 2.55
N LEU A 107 9.07 -3.35 1.40
CA LEU A 107 8.21 -4.27 0.67
C LEU A 107 8.99 -5.53 0.27
N LEU A 108 10.16 -5.36 -0.34
CA LEU A 108 11.00 -6.47 -0.79
C LEU A 108 11.47 -7.34 0.38
N LEU A 109 11.84 -6.73 1.51
CA LEU A 109 12.24 -7.44 2.73
C LEU A 109 11.06 -8.24 3.32
N SER A 110 9.85 -7.68 3.33
CA SER A 110 8.65 -8.40 3.79
C SER A 110 8.27 -9.58 2.87
N LEU A 111 8.38 -9.41 1.55
CA LEU A 111 8.06 -10.45 0.57
C LEU A 111 9.09 -11.58 0.64
N MET A 112 10.38 -11.24 0.63
CA MET A 112 11.45 -12.23 0.73
C MET A 112 11.40 -12.96 2.07
N GLY A 113 11.21 -12.25 3.17
CA GLY A 113 11.07 -12.84 4.49
C GLY A 113 9.88 -13.80 4.57
N SER A 114 8.71 -13.39 4.06
CA SER A 114 7.52 -14.25 4.06
C SER A 114 7.72 -15.47 3.16
N LEU A 115 8.33 -15.33 1.99
CA LEU A 115 8.63 -16.45 1.10
C LEU A 115 9.59 -17.46 1.76
N LEU A 116 10.66 -17.00 2.42
CA LEU A 116 11.59 -17.87 3.15
C LEU A 116 10.92 -18.58 4.33
N VAL A 117 10.13 -17.86 5.14
CA VAL A 117 9.49 -18.46 6.32
C VAL A 117 8.40 -19.45 5.93
N ILE A 118 7.59 -19.14 4.91
CA ILE A 118 6.52 -20.03 4.44
C ILE A 118 7.12 -21.31 3.84
N THR A 119 8.21 -21.20 3.07
CA THR A 119 8.89 -22.36 2.47
C THR A 119 9.57 -23.24 3.54
N TRP A 120 10.25 -22.64 4.53
CA TRP A 120 10.85 -23.39 5.64
C TRP A 120 9.85 -24.01 6.60
N CYS A 121 8.72 -23.35 6.88
CA CYS A 121 7.67 -23.89 7.76
C CYS A 121 6.66 -24.80 7.04
N ARG A 122 7.03 -25.38 5.87
CA ARG A 122 6.20 -26.31 5.08
C ARG A 122 4.78 -25.78 4.82
N PHE A 123 4.65 -24.54 4.37
CA PHE A 123 3.37 -23.88 4.07
C PHE A 123 2.44 -23.67 5.26
N ARG A 124 2.97 -23.70 6.50
CA ARG A 124 2.25 -23.23 7.68
C ARG A 124 2.84 -21.92 8.18
N VAL A 125 2.00 -20.91 8.37
CA VAL A 125 2.43 -19.61 8.90
C VAL A 125 2.48 -19.68 10.43
N PRO A 126 3.66 -19.55 11.08
CA PRO A 126 3.73 -19.53 12.53
C PRO A 126 3.21 -18.20 13.07
N ARG A 127 2.50 -18.24 14.21
CA ARG A 127 1.91 -17.03 14.85
C ARG A 127 2.96 -15.96 15.17
N PHE A 128 4.19 -16.38 15.50
CA PHE A 128 5.31 -15.47 15.74
C PHE A 128 5.65 -14.61 14.52
N TRP A 129 5.52 -15.16 13.31
CA TRP A 129 5.80 -14.42 12.08
C TRP A 129 4.81 -13.27 11.85
N GLY A 130 3.54 -13.45 12.24
CA GLY A 130 2.55 -12.37 12.23
C GLY A 130 2.98 -11.17 13.08
N PHE A 131 3.47 -11.42 14.30
CA PHE A 131 4.01 -10.35 15.15
C PHE A 131 5.25 -9.68 14.54
N CYS A 132 6.12 -10.44 13.90
CA CYS A 132 7.28 -9.90 13.19
C CYS A 132 6.87 -8.96 12.05
N LEU A 133 5.88 -9.35 11.23
CA LEU A 133 5.34 -8.52 10.15
C LEU A 133 4.70 -7.22 10.66
N VAL A 134 3.95 -7.29 11.76
CA VAL A 134 3.38 -6.08 12.40
C VAL A 134 4.50 -5.18 12.93
N GLY A 135 5.53 -5.74 13.55
CA GLY A 135 6.69 -4.97 14.00
C GLY A 135 7.43 -4.29 12.84
N LEU A 136 7.62 -4.99 11.73
CA LEU A 136 8.20 -4.44 10.50
C LEU A 136 7.33 -3.32 9.93
N TYR A 137 6.01 -3.48 9.92
CA TYR A 137 5.07 -2.44 9.49
C TYR A 137 5.19 -1.18 10.36
N ILE A 138 5.19 -1.32 11.69
CA ILE A 138 5.35 -0.18 12.61
C ILE A 138 6.69 0.52 12.37
N LEU A 139 7.77 -0.24 12.19
CA LEU A 139 9.09 0.31 11.92
C LEU A 139 9.12 1.06 10.58
N PHE A 140 8.53 0.49 9.52
CA PHE A 140 8.38 1.14 8.22
C PHE A 140 7.60 2.47 8.33
N THR A 141 6.46 2.47 9.02
CA THR A 141 5.64 3.68 9.20
C THR A 141 6.42 4.73 9.99
N ALA A 142 7.13 4.36 11.05
CA ALA A 142 7.96 5.28 11.83
C ALA A 142 9.09 5.90 11.00
N VAL A 143 9.83 5.09 10.24
CA VAL A 143 10.90 5.58 9.34
C VAL A 143 10.32 6.50 8.27
N SER A 144 9.19 6.14 7.67
CA SER A 144 8.52 6.94 6.65
C SER A 144 8.01 8.28 7.20
N LEU A 145 7.49 8.28 8.43
CA LEU A 145 7.09 9.50 9.15
C LEU A 145 8.29 10.42 9.40
N ILE A 146 9.43 9.88 9.82
CA ILE A 146 10.65 10.65 10.06
C ILE A 146 11.12 11.29 8.74
N ILE A 147 11.21 10.51 7.66
CA ILE A 147 11.64 11.00 6.35
C ILE A 147 10.69 12.09 5.85
N ALA A 148 9.37 11.88 5.98
CA ALA A 148 8.37 12.86 5.57
C ALA A 148 8.48 14.18 6.37
N LYS A 149 8.81 14.12 7.66
CA LYS A 149 9.06 15.33 8.48
C LYS A 149 10.35 16.06 8.14
N PHE A 150 11.39 15.35 7.71
CA PHE A 150 12.68 15.96 7.35
C PHE A 150 12.74 16.47 5.91
N SER A 151 11.78 16.09 5.06
CA SER A 151 11.75 16.44 3.64
C SER A 151 10.76 17.58 3.32
N GLY A 152 10.12 18.18 4.33
CA GLY A 152 9.36 19.43 4.24
C GLY A 152 10.15 20.57 4.86
#